data_AF-A0A936PZL0-F1
#
_entry.id   AF-A0A936PZL0-F1
#
_cell.length_a   1.000
_cell.length_b   1.000
_cell.length_c   1.000
_cell.angle_alpha   90.00
_cell.angle_beta   90.00
_cell.angle_gamma   90.00
#
_symmetry.space_group_name_H-M   'P 1'
#
loop_
_entity.id
_entity.type
_entity.pdbx_description
1 polymer ?
#
loop_
_entity_poly.entity_id
_entity_poly.type
_entity_poly.pdbx_seq_one_letter_code
_entity_poly.pdbx_strand_id
1 'polypeptide(L)'
;MAFGSYEVGVIQNTPVPDLSPDDEALLAGLAKTSWSLKRRLDTVNETSHALLLPALLSVSGASLTERAAAWAQHADALGRRLTELQAQIDDRCFVLYGINAEDRAAIERGFGGGAPLHDAPEDALEDEGPEGDDGDIRRHAAALISWALGVAFGRFDLRLATGARPLPPEPAPFDPLPACSPGMLTGPDGLPVAAPPPGYPVAFPSDGLLVDDPGAPNDLLGAVRQVFAAVFGEAGDERLAEAVALLDPRADDLRPWLRSSLFAEHIQRYSKSRRKAPIYWRLGTPSGAYSVWVYLHRVGPDTLHAALRDHVAPKLRYEEERLGQLTAEAGPTPSTAQRRALAAQEGFVEELRAFRDELARVAPLWSPNLDDGVVINASFLHRLFQHTRPWAKECEGHWEKLKAGEYDWSHLAMRLWPERVVPKCAEDRSLAIAHGVEDRLWVDDGGRWRPKPVTEEELTELVQARSSAAIREALREVSAAPPPARAQRAPRPAPVAAPKERPLRPPTVQLPLDLSAARPGADKPALDALRAALHQHPEGASKAELLAASGLDEGQWAAAIGALTASGEVERRGQARGMRYVGSKLRRST
;
A
#
# COMPACT_ATOMS: atom_id res chain seq x y z
N MET A 1 17.47 -8.06 -35.21
CA MET A 1 17.80 -7.88 -33.79
C MET A 1 16.70 -7.02 -33.20
N ALA A 2 15.94 -7.54 -32.23
CA ALA A 2 14.91 -6.75 -31.60
C ALA A 2 15.61 -5.80 -30.61
N PHE A 3 15.59 -4.52 -30.92
CA PHE A 3 15.94 -3.47 -29.96
C PHE A 3 15.03 -3.63 -28.74
N GLY A 4 15.59 -3.89 -27.55
CA GLY A 4 14.83 -4.02 -26.30
C GLY A 4 14.80 -5.41 -25.64
N SER A 5 15.48 -6.45 -26.17
CA SER A 5 15.65 -7.74 -25.47
C SER A 5 17.04 -7.86 -24.81
N TYR A 6 17.09 -8.25 -23.53
CA TYR A 6 18.34 -8.51 -22.80
C TYR A 6 18.87 -9.91 -23.17
N GLU A 7 19.55 -10.02 -24.31
CA GLU A 7 20.11 -11.28 -24.79
C GLU A 7 21.59 -11.40 -24.38
N VAL A 8 21.91 -12.37 -23.51
CA VAL A 8 23.27 -12.56 -22.97
C VAL A 8 24.32 -12.64 -24.07
N GLY A 9 24.04 -13.38 -25.16
CA GLY A 9 24.96 -13.50 -26.30
C GLY A 9 25.18 -12.17 -27.04
N VAL A 10 24.20 -11.27 -27.06
CA VAL A 10 24.34 -9.93 -27.68
C VAL A 10 25.16 -9.02 -26.76
N ILE A 11 24.90 -9.08 -25.45
CA ILE A 11 25.62 -8.27 -24.46
C ILE A 11 27.10 -8.68 -24.39
N GLN A 12 27.40 -9.97 -24.46
CA GLN A 12 28.78 -10.48 -24.52
C GLN A 12 29.54 -9.99 -25.75
N ASN A 13 28.85 -9.67 -26.84
CA ASN A 13 29.45 -9.11 -28.06
C ASN A 13 29.53 -7.58 -28.03
N THR A 14 29.08 -6.93 -26.95
CA THR A 14 29.18 -5.47 -26.82
C THR A 14 30.66 -5.11 -26.65
N PRO A 15 31.24 -4.29 -27.55
CA PRO A 15 32.63 -3.88 -27.42
C PRO A 15 32.77 -3.07 -26.13
N VAL A 16 33.66 -3.48 -25.24
CA VAL A 16 33.98 -2.74 -24.01
C VAL A 16 35.36 -2.10 -24.21
N PRO A 17 35.52 -0.78 -24.01
CA PRO A 17 36.80 -0.12 -24.15
C PRO A 17 37.75 -0.54 -23.02
N ASP A 18 39.05 -0.47 -23.27
CA ASP A 18 40.05 -0.69 -22.22
C ASP A 18 39.94 0.42 -21.16
N LEU A 19 39.67 0.03 -19.92
CA LEU A 19 39.52 0.95 -18.80
C LEU A 19 40.86 1.13 -18.08
N SER A 20 41.23 2.39 -17.81
CA SER A 20 42.33 2.66 -16.88
C SER A 20 41.88 2.44 -15.43
N PRO A 21 42.81 2.22 -14.47
CA PRO A 21 42.44 2.11 -13.05
C PRO A 21 41.66 3.33 -12.52
N ASP A 22 41.96 4.54 -13.04
CA ASP A 22 41.25 5.76 -12.70
C ASP A 22 39.81 5.77 -13.24
N ASP A 23 39.60 5.18 -14.42
CA ASP A 23 38.28 5.03 -15.03
C ASP A 23 37.41 4.03 -14.29
N GLU A 24 38.00 2.90 -13.93
CA GLU A 24 37.33 1.90 -13.11
C GLU A 24 36.88 2.51 -11.78
N ALA A 25 37.77 3.24 -11.10
CA ALA A 25 37.46 3.89 -9.84
C ALA A 25 36.36 4.97 -9.98
N LEU A 26 36.45 5.81 -11.02
CA LEU A 26 35.46 6.84 -11.30
C LEU A 26 34.08 6.25 -11.61
N LEU A 27 34.00 5.35 -12.59
CA LEU A 27 32.74 4.74 -13.02
C LEU A 27 32.11 3.90 -11.90
N ALA A 28 32.91 3.15 -11.13
CA ALA A 28 32.41 2.41 -9.98
C ALA A 28 31.86 3.34 -8.89
N GLY A 29 32.53 4.46 -8.61
CA GLY A 29 32.07 5.46 -7.64
C GLY A 29 30.76 6.13 -8.05
N LEU A 30 30.65 6.52 -9.32
CA LEU A 30 29.43 7.10 -9.90
C LEU A 30 28.28 6.08 -9.87
N ALA A 31 28.51 4.86 -10.35
CA ALA A 31 27.50 3.80 -10.39
C ALA A 31 27.01 3.41 -8.99
N LYS A 32 27.92 3.26 -8.01
CA LYS A 32 27.55 2.98 -6.62
C LYS A 32 26.71 4.10 -6.01
N THR A 33 27.06 5.36 -6.29
CA THR A 33 26.30 6.52 -5.83
C THR A 33 24.91 6.54 -6.46
N SER A 34 24.80 6.32 -7.77
CA SER A 34 23.53 6.23 -8.48
C SER A 34 22.64 5.11 -7.92
N TRP A 35 23.20 3.93 -7.68
CA TRP A 35 22.50 2.82 -7.04
C TRP A 35 21.95 3.21 -5.66
N SER A 36 22.76 3.83 -4.80
CA SER A 36 22.34 4.27 -3.46
C SER A 36 21.22 5.32 -3.51
N LEU A 37 21.26 6.24 -4.48
CA LEU A 37 20.20 7.24 -4.68
C LEU A 37 18.89 6.62 -5.19
N LYS A 38 18.96 5.72 -6.19
CA LYS A 38 17.79 4.96 -6.66
C LYS A 38 17.19 4.12 -5.53
N ARG A 39 18.03 3.44 -4.74
CA ARG A 39 17.58 2.68 -3.57
C ARG A 39 16.87 3.58 -2.56
N ARG A 40 17.40 4.77 -2.26
CA ARG A 40 16.77 5.74 -1.34
C ARG A 40 15.35 6.13 -1.77
N LEU A 41 15.14 6.40 -3.06
CA LEU A 41 13.79 6.66 -3.61
C LEU A 41 12.86 5.46 -3.41
N ASP A 42 13.38 4.24 -3.50
CA ASP A 42 12.60 3.01 -3.35
C ASP A 42 12.34 2.60 -1.89
N THR A 43 13.02 3.23 -0.90
CA THR A 43 12.81 2.93 0.53
C THR A 43 11.43 3.32 1.07
N VAL A 44 10.64 4.07 0.29
CA VAL A 44 9.27 4.44 0.67
C VAL A 44 8.20 3.61 -0.03
N ASN A 45 8.61 2.69 -0.91
CA ASN A 45 7.72 1.86 -1.68
C ASN A 45 7.37 0.57 -0.93
N GLU A 46 6.10 0.44 -0.53
CA GLU A 46 5.63 -0.66 0.32
C GLU A 46 5.87 -2.06 -0.27
N THR A 47 5.92 -2.19 -1.60
CA THR A 47 6.13 -3.47 -2.28
C THR A 47 7.60 -3.76 -2.60
N SER A 48 8.51 -2.84 -2.25
CA SER A 48 9.94 -3.02 -2.47
C SER A 48 10.63 -3.81 -1.35
N HIS A 49 11.65 -4.58 -1.70
CA HIS A 49 12.60 -5.16 -0.75
C HIS A 49 13.42 -4.09 0.01
N ALA A 50 13.45 -2.84 -0.47
CA ALA A 50 14.16 -1.73 0.15
C ALA A 50 13.31 -0.94 1.15
N LEU A 51 12.00 -1.21 1.29
CA LEU A 51 11.09 -0.46 2.16
C LEU A 51 11.67 -0.29 3.58
N LEU A 52 11.62 0.95 4.06
CA LEU A 52 11.91 1.35 5.45
C LEU A 52 10.67 1.96 6.09
N LEU A 53 10.20 3.08 5.55
CA LEU A 53 9.10 3.89 6.08
C LEU A 53 8.36 4.58 4.93
N PRO A 54 7.06 4.90 5.06
CA PRO A 54 6.36 5.75 4.12
C PRO A 54 7.03 7.12 3.99
N ALA A 55 6.90 7.74 2.82
CA ALA A 55 7.47 9.06 2.51
C ALA A 55 7.24 10.11 3.61
N LEU A 56 6.02 10.20 4.15
CA LEU A 56 5.66 11.19 5.18
C LEU A 56 6.31 10.94 6.55
N LEU A 57 6.83 9.73 6.79
CA LEU A 57 7.60 9.38 7.98
C LEU A 57 9.11 9.45 7.76
N SER A 58 9.57 9.48 6.50
CA SER A 58 11.00 9.57 6.14
C SER A 58 11.56 10.99 6.24
N VAL A 59 10.69 12.00 6.42
CA VAL A 59 11.06 13.41 6.58
C VAL A 59 10.36 14.01 7.79
N SER A 60 10.86 15.15 8.28
CA SER A 60 10.25 15.90 9.38
C SER A 60 9.34 17.02 8.86
N GLY A 61 8.31 17.34 9.65
CA GLY A 61 7.39 18.45 9.36
C GLY A 61 6.28 18.51 10.40
N ALA A 62 5.72 19.71 10.60
CA ALA A 62 4.71 19.98 11.60
C ALA A 62 3.30 19.63 11.14
N SER A 63 3.08 19.31 9.85
CA SER A 63 1.85 18.75 9.27
C SER A 63 2.18 17.68 8.21
N LEU A 64 1.20 16.90 7.77
CA LEU A 64 1.37 15.96 6.65
C LEU A 64 1.65 16.68 5.33
N THR A 65 1.07 17.86 5.12
CA THR A 65 1.36 18.70 3.94
C THR A 65 2.79 19.20 3.92
N GLU A 66 3.32 19.68 5.05
CA GLU A 66 4.72 20.07 5.14
C GLU A 66 5.66 18.88 4.91
N ARG A 67 5.32 17.69 5.44
CA ARG A 67 6.07 16.45 5.21
C ARG A 67 6.05 16.05 3.74
N ALA A 68 4.90 16.15 3.07
CA ALA A 68 4.80 15.87 1.63
C ALA A 68 5.67 16.82 0.80
N ALA A 69 5.61 18.13 1.09
CA ALA A 69 6.46 19.12 0.42
C ALA A 69 7.96 18.89 0.67
N ALA A 70 8.33 18.52 1.90
CA ALA A 70 9.72 18.19 2.25
C ALA A 70 10.19 16.92 1.52
N TRP A 71 9.34 15.90 1.39
CA TRP A 71 9.65 14.69 0.63
C TRP A 71 9.77 14.98 -0.86
N ALA A 72 8.88 15.77 -1.45
CA ALA A 72 8.95 16.16 -2.86
C ALA A 72 10.28 16.88 -3.17
N GLN A 73 10.67 17.87 -2.35
CA GLN A 73 11.96 18.54 -2.48
C GLN A 73 13.15 17.58 -2.35
N HIS A 74 13.05 16.60 -1.46
CA HIS A 74 14.08 15.58 -1.29
C HIS A 74 14.16 14.67 -2.52
N ALA A 75 13.04 14.15 -3.01
CA ALA A 75 12.95 13.31 -4.19
C ALA A 75 13.47 14.03 -5.44
N ASP A 76 13.11 15.30 -5.64
CA ASP A 76 13.61 16.14 -6.73
C ASP A 76 15.12 16.34 -6.66
N ALA A 77 15.67 16.54 -5.46
CA ALA A 77 17.11 16.66 -5.27
C ALA A 77 17.84 15.35 -5.61
N LEU A 78 17.29 14.20 -5.19
CA LEU A 78 17.83 12.89 -5.56
C LEU A 78 17.74 12.65 -7.07
N GLY A 79 16.62 13.00 -7.70
CA GLY A 79 16.40 12.88 -9.14
C GLY A 79 17.37 13.73 -9.96
N ARG A 80 17.54 15.01 -9.60
CA ARG A 80 18.55 15.87 -10.25
C ARG A 80 19.96 15.30 -10.11
N ARG A 81 20.31 14.80 -8.93
CA ARG A 81 21.63 14.18 -8.71
C ARG A 81 21.82 12.92 -9.55
N LEU A 82 20.77 12.09 -9.71
CA LEU A 82 20.81 10.92 -10.58
C LEU A 82 21.06 11.32 -12.05
N THR A 83 20.37 12.35 -12.55
CA THR A 83 20.59 12.86 -13.90
C THR A 83 22.01 13.39 -14.09
N GLU A 84 22.56 14.12 -13.10
CA GLU A 84 23.95 14.59 -13.13
C GLU A 84 24.97 13.43 -13.15
N LEU A 85 24.73 12.38 -12.38
CA LEU A 85 25.60 11.20 -12.34
C LEU A 85 25.52 10.41 -13.64
N GLN A 86 24.33 10.26 -14.21
CA GLN A 86 24.13 9.63 -15.51
C GLN A 86 24.88 10.41 -16.61
N ALA A 87 24.75 11.73 -16.64
CA ALA A 87 25.47 12.57 -17.60
C ALA A 87 27.00 12.42 -17.47
N GLN A 88 27.55 12.35 -16.25
CA GLN A 88 28.98 12.09 -16.03
C GLN A 88 29.42 10.71 -16.53
N ILE A 89 28.59 9.68 -16.33
CA ILE A 89 28.84 8.33 -16.86
C ILE A 89 28.82 8.37 -18.39
N ASP A 90 27.79 8.96 -18.99
CA ASP A 90 27.62 9.04 -20.44
C ASP A 90 28.77 9.83 -21.09
N ASP A 91 29.13 10.98 -20.52
CA ASP A 91 30.28 11.79 -20.96
C ASP A 91 31.57 10.98 -20.94
N ARG A 92 31.81 10.21 -19.86
CA ARG A 92 33.02 9.38 -19.79
C ARG A 92 32.98 8.24 -20.79
N CYS A 93 31.83 7.60 -20.98
CA CYS A 93 31.62 6.57 -22.00
C CYS A 93 31.90 7.12 -23.40
N PHE A 94 31.34 8.27 -23.80
CA PHE A 94 31.60 8.85 -25.12
C PHE A 94 33.10 9.08 -25.38
N VAL A 95 33.83 9.54 -24.36
CA VAL A 95 35.30 9.71 -24.45
C VAL A 95 36.00 8.37 -24.63
N LEU A 96 35.64 7.34 -23.85
CA LEU A 96 36.26 6.01 -23.92
C LEU A 96 36.00 5.29 -25.26
N TYR A 97 34.82 5.49 -25.85
CA TYR A 97 34.46 4.95 -27.16
C TYR A 97 34.98 5.81 -28.34
N GLY A 98 35.62 6.95 -28.08
CA GLY A 98 36.12 7.85 -29.13
C GLY A 98 35.01 8.49 -29.97
N ILE A 99 33.80 8.61 -29.42
CA ILE A 99 32.64 9.18 -30.11
C ILE A 99 32.77 10.71 -30.08
N ASN A 100 32.84 11.32 -31.25
CA ASN A 100 32.96 12.77 -31.39
C ASN A 100 31.61 13.50 -31.13
N ALA A 101 31.64 14.83 -31.07
CA ALA A 101 30.44 15.62 -30.78
C ALA A 101 29.33 15.50 -31.83
N GLU A 102 29.67 15.27 -33.11
CA GLU A 102 28.69 15.10 -34.19
C GLU A 102 27.97 13.76 -34.06
N ASP A 103 28.74 12.68 -33.85
CA ASP A 103 28.22 11.33 -33.64
C ASP A 103 27.40 11.26 -32.34
N ARG A 104 27.87 11.90 -31.27
CA ARG A 104 27.12 12.04 -30.02
C ARG A 104 25.78 12.74 -30.24
N ALA A 105 25.76 13.88 -30.93
CA ALA A 105 24.53 14.60 -31.22
C ALA A 105 23.58 13.81 -32.14
N ALA A 106 24.10 12.96 -33.02
CA ALA A 106 23.30 12.04 -33.81
C ALA A 106 22.69 10.92 -32.95
N ILE A 107 23.48 10.32 -32.05
CA ILE A 107 23.04 9.29 -31.09
C ILE A 107 21.96 9.86 -30.17
N GLU A 108 22.23 10.96 -29.48
CA GLU A 108 21.28 11.57 -28.53
C GLU A 108 19.95 11.97 -29.21
N ARG A 109 19.98 12.42 -30.48
CA ARG A 109 18.75 12.66 -31.26
C ARG A 109 18.04 11.37 -31.65
N GLY A 110 18.79 10.34 -32.06
CA GLY A 110 18.25 9.03 -32.47
C GLY A 110 17.60 8.25 -31.33
N PHE A 111 18.07 8.44 -30.10
CA PHE A 111 17.51 7.84 -28.88
C PHE A 111 16.44 8.70 -28.18
N GLY A 112 16.03 9.83 -28.78
CA GLY A 112 15.01 10.70 -28.20
C GLY A 112 15.50 11.46 -26.96
N GLY A 113 16.54 12.29 -27.12
CA GLY A 113 16.88 13.41 -26.25
C GLY A 113 16.76 13.14 -24.75
N GLY A 114 17.65 12.30 -24.20
CA GLY A 114 18.07 12.34 -22.79
C GLY A 114 16.97 12.51 -21.73
N ALA A 115 15.77 11.98 -21.95
CA ALA A 115 14.86 11.76 -20.84
C ALA A 115 15.59 10.81 -19.88
N PRO A 116 15.63 11.09 -18.56
CA PRO A 116 16.21 10.15 -17.62
C PRO A 116 15.58 8.77 -17.91
N LEU A 117 16.39 7.71 -17.85
CA LEU A 117 15.90 6.34 -17.72
C LEU A 117 15.05 6.29 -16.45
N HIS A 118 13.81 6.75 -16.59
CA HIS A 118 12.75 6.52 -15.68
C HIS A 118 12.47 5.04 -15.87
N ASP A 119 13.18 4.21 -15.10
CA ASP A 119 12.62 2.94 -14.63
C ASP A 119 11.43 3.29 -13.73
N ALA A 120 10.43 4.00 -14.27
CA ALA A 120 9.08 3.81 -13.81
C ALA A 120 8.85 2.30 -14.02
N PRO A 121 8.45 1.55 -12.99
CA PRO A 121 8.16 0.14 -13.17
C PRO A 121 7.21 0.02 -14.36
N GLU A 122 7.64 -0.71 -15.39
CA GLU A 122 7.01 -0.83 -16.72
C GLU A 122 5.61 -1.48 -16.69
N ASP A 123 4.95 -1.51 -15.52
CA ASP A 123 3.62 -2.04 -15.28
C ASP A 123 2.96 -1.33 -14.08
N ALA A 124 3.22 -0.04 -13.85
CA ALA A 124 2.31 0.75 -13.03
C ALA A 124 1.00 0.91 -13.81
N LEU A 125 0.00 0.08 -13.48
CA LEU A 125 -1.39 0.28 -13.92
C LEU A 125 -1.69 1.78 -13.89
N GLU A 126 -1.98 2.35 -15.07
CA GLU A 126 -2.21 3.79 -15.29
C GLU A 126 -2.97 4.35 -14.09
N ASP A 127 -2.24 5.12 -13.26
CA ASP A 127 -2.79 5.79 -12.10
C ASP A 127 -3.57 6.98 -12.68
N GLU A 128 -4.84 6.78 -13.05
CA GLU A 128 -5.79 7.85 -13.42
C GLU A 128 -6.13 8.75 -12.20
N GLY A 129 -5.17 8.95 -11.30
CA GLY A 129 -5.24 9.91 -10.23
C GLY A 129 -5.06 11.34 -10.75
N PRO A 130 -5.43 12.37 -9.97
CA PRO A 130 -5.15 13.74 -10.33
C PRO A 130 -3.63 13.93 -10.50
N GLU A 131 -3.19 14.32 -11.70
CA GLU A 131 -1.79 14.66 -11.96
C GLU A 131 -1.45 16.01 -11.31
N GLY A 132 -0.35 16.06 -10.55
CA GLY A 132 0.16 17.26 -9.87
C GLY A 132 0.36 17.08 -8.35
N ASP A 133 0.90 18.11 -7.69
CA ASP A 133 1.27 18.10 -6.26
C ASP A 133 0.15 17.60 -5.33
N ASP A 134 -1.11 17.94 -5.63
CA ASP A 134 -2.30 17.53 -4.87
C ASP A 134 -2.58 16.00 -5.00
N GLY A 135 -2.23 15.39 -6.12
CA GLY A 135 -2.33 13.94 -6.31
C GLY A 135 -1.24 13.18 -5.56
N ASP A 136 -0.02 13.70 -5.58
CA ASP A 136 1.12 13.09 -4.90
C ASP A 136 0.93 13.10 -3.38
N ILE A 137 0.46 14.20 -2.79
CA ILE A 137 0.17 14.26 -1.36
C ILE A 137 -0.94 13.28 -0.96
N ARG A 138 -2.00 13.15 -1.76
CA ARG A 138 -3.09 12.17 -1.52
C ARG A 138 -2.56 10.74 -1.58
N ARG A 139 -1.68 10.43 -2.53
CA ARG A 139 -1.01 9.13 -2.65
C ARG A 139 -0.13 8.83 -1.43
N HIS A 140 0.62 9.81 -0.95
CA HIS A 140 1.43 9.68 0.25
C HIS A 140 0.59 9.49 1.52
N ALA A 141 -0.55 10.17 1.65
CA ALA A 141 -1.50 9.94 2.74
C ALA A 141 -2.08 8.51 2.68
N ALA A 142 -2.48 8.03 1.50
CA ALA A 142 -2.96 6.66 1.30
C ALA A 142 -1.87 5.61 1.65
N ALA A 143 -0.62 5.88 1.28
CA ALA A 143 0.52 5.03 1.63
C ALA A 143 0.77 5.00 3.15
N LEU A 144 0.63 6.14 3.84
CA LEU A 144 0.73 6.20 5.30
C LEU A 144 -0.37 5.38 5.99
N ILE A 145 -1.63 5.47 5.53
CA ILE A 145 -2.72 4.64 6.07
C ILE A 145 -2.50 3.16 5.78
N SER A 146 -2.03 2.80 4.57
CA SER A 146 -1.70 1.41 4.23
C SER A 146 -0.60 0.83 5.10
N TRP A 147 0.45 1.61 5.33
CA TRP A 147 1.52 1.23 6.24
C TRP A 147 1.00 1.09 7.68
N ALA A 148 0.17 2.02 8.14
CA ALA A 148 -0.42 1.93 9.47
C ALA A 148 -1.31 0.68 9.63
N LEU A 149 -2.06 0.33 8.58
CA LEU A 149 -2.79 -0.93 8.53
C LEU A 149 -1.85 -2.14 8.56
N GLY A 150 -0.71 -2.08 7.86
CA GLY A 150 0.32 -3.10 7.96
C GLY A 150 0.89 -3.24 9.37
N VAL A 151 1.13 -2.14 10.08
CA VAL A 151 1.52 -2.18 11.50
C VAL A 151 0.41 -2.82 12.35
N ALA A 152 -0.86 -2.47 12.10
CA ALA A 152 -2.02 -3.05 12.80
C ALA A 152 -2.17 -4.56 12.57
N PHE A 153 -1.68 -5.09 11.45
CA PHE A 153 -1.56 -6.53 11.19
C PHE A 153 -0.23 -7.14 11.64
N GLY A 154 0.66 -6.37 12.27
CA GLY A 154 1.99 -6.82 12.69
C GLY A 154 2.93 -7.15 11.54
N ARG A 155 2.79 -6.45 10.41
CA ARG A 155 3.64 -6.60 9.21
C ARG A 155 4.83 -5.64 9.21
N PHE A 156 4.61 -4.38 9.58
CA PHE A 156 5.66 -3.36 9.59
C PHE A 156 6.12 -3.00 11.00
N ASP A 157 7.39 -2.65 11.11
CA ASP A 157 8.02 -2.31 12.38
C ASP A 157 7.88 -0.82 12.69
N LEU A 158 6.92 -0.50 13.54
CA LEU A 158 6.65 0.88 13.99
C LEU A 158 7.84 1.51 14.73
N ARG A 159 8.74 0.71 15.31
CA ARG A 159 9.88 1.22 16.08
C ARG A 159 10.86 2.02 15.22
N LEU A 160 10.87 1.81 13.91
CA LEU A 160 11.65 2.62 12.98
C LEU A 160 11.11 4.05 12.89
N ALA A 161 9.78 4.22 12.90
CA ALA A 161 9.13 5.52 12.85
C ALA A 161 9.28 6.30 14.17
N THR A 162 9.27 5.60 15.31
CA THR A 162 9.43 6.22 16.64
C THR A 162 10.89 6.43 17.04
N GLY A 163 11.84 5.89 16.28
CA GLY A 163 13.27 5.89 16.62
C GLY A 163 13.65 4.89 17.72
N ALA A 164 12.71 4.08 18.24
CA ALA A 164 13.00 3.03 19.21
C ALA A 164 13.87 1.89 18.62
N ARG A 165 13.92 1.77 17.29
CA ARG A 165 14.87 0.93 16.56
C ARG A 165 15.61 1.81 15.55
N PRO A 166 16.95 1.76 15.48
CA PRO A 166 17.69 2.50 14.47
C PRO A 166 17.42 1.96 13.07
N LEU A 167 17.53 2.81 12.06
CA LEU A 167 17.48 2.38 10.67
C LEU A 167 18.64 1.41 10.40
N PRO A 168 18.38 0.29 9.69
CA PRO A 168 19.43 -0.65 9.34
C PRO A 168 20.43 -0.02 8.36
N PRO A 169 21.70 -0.49 8.35
CA PRO A 169 22.70 0.01 7.41
C PRO A 169 22.29 -0.26 5.95
N GLU A 170 22.79 0.57 5.05
CA GLU A 170 22.63 0.34 3.61
C GLU A 170 23.41 -0.91 3.19
N PRO A 171 22.79 -1.87 2.46
CA PRO A 171 23.50 -3.04 1.93
C PRO A 171 24.48 -2.65 0.82
N ALA A 172 25.33 -3.58 0.40
CA ALA A 172 26.10 -3.43 -0.84
C ALA A 172 25.22 -3.74 -2.08
N PRO A 173 25.55 -3.21 -3.28
CA PRO A 173 24.75 -3.41 -4.49
C PRO A 173 24.51 -4.86 -4.91
N PHE A 174 25.42 -5.77 -4.52
CA PHE A 174 25.39 -7.18 -4.88
C PHE A 174 25.09 -8.10 -3.68
N ASP A 175 24.71 -7.53 -2.54
CA ASP A 175 24.26 -8.35 -1.41
C ASP A 175 22.96 -9.09 -1.79
N PRO A 176 22.74 -10.31 -1.27
CA PRO A 176 21.49 -11.02 -1.46
C PRO A 176 20.29 -10.18 -1.03
N LEU A 177 19.20 -10.23 -1.81
CA LEU A 177 17.96 -9.57 -1.43
C LEU A 177 17.43 -10.16 -0.11
N PRO A 178 17.00 -9.31 0.85
CA PRO A 178 16.49 -9.82 2.11
C PRO A 178 15.11 -10.45 1.89
N ALA A 179 14.84 -11.55 2.62
CA ALA A 179 13.56 -12.25 2.58
C ALA A 179 12.39 -11.35 2.99
N CYS A 180 12.63 -10.43 3.92
CA CYS A 180 11.69 -9.39 4.34
C CYS A 180 12.36 -8.03 4.16
N SER A 181 11.60 -7.01 3.74
CA SER A 181 12.17 -5.66 3.65
C SER A 181 12.58 -5.16 5.04
N PRO A 182 13.59 -4.26 5.14
CA PRO A 182 14.09 -3.84 6.44
C PRO A 182 13.06 -3.08 7.30
N GLY A 183 11.99 -2.57 6.69
CA GLY A 183 10.83 -1.97 7.33
C GLY A 183 9.82 -2.97 7.94
N MET A 184 9.98 -4.27 7.69
CA MET A 184 9.09 -5.30 8.24
C MET A 184 9.43 -5.65 9.69
N LEU A 185 8.40 -6.06 10.44
CA LEU A 185 8.54 -6.54 11.81
C LEU A 185 8.99 -8.00 11.81
N THR A 186 10.28 -8.21 12.06
CA THR A 186 10.92 -9.52 12.01
C THR A 186 11.52 -9.95 13.35
N GLY A 187 11.66 -11.27 13.52
CA GLY A 187 12.37 -11.89 14.63
C GLY A 187 13.89 -11.92 14.42
N PRO A 188 14.64 -12.52 15.36
CA PRO A 188 16.10 -12.68 15.24
C PRO A 188 16.56 -13.48 14.01
N ASP A 189 15.68 -14.31 13.45
CA ASP A 189 15.88 -15.11 12.24
C ASP A 189 15.64 -14.32 10.94
N GLY A 190 15.22 -13.06 11.04
CA GLY A 190 14.89 -12.23 9.88
C GLY A 190 13.54 -12.54 9.23
N LEU A 191 12.70 -13.38 9.87
CA LEU A 191 11.37 -13.75 9.38
C LEU A 191 10.25 -13.01 10.16
N PRO A 192 9.03 -12.89 9.59
CA PRO A 192 7.92 -12.20 10.24
C PRO A 192 7.57 -12.80 11.61
N VAL A 193 7.34 -11.96 12.61
CA VAL A 193 6.92 -12.44 13.95
C VAL A 193 5.45 -12.84 13.98
N ALA A 194 5.13 -13.92 14.70
CA ALA A 194 3.74 -14.39 14.86
C ALA A 194 2.91 -13.54 15.85
N ALA A 195 3.56 -12.84 16.78
CA ALA A 195 2.90 -12.03 17.80
C ALA A 195 3.72 -10.77 18.14
N PRO A 196 3.12 -9.75 18.79
CA PRO A 196 3.85 -8.55 19.20
C PRO A 196 5.05 -8.93 20.09
N PRO A 197 6.27 -8.49 19.77
CA PRO A 197 7.41 -8.75 20.64
C PRO A 197 7.25 -8.01 21.99
N PRO A 198 7.91 -8.47 23.07
CA PRO A 198 7.85 -7.79 24.36
C PRO A 198 8.22 -6.31 24.24
N GLY A 199 7.38 -5.43 24.80
CA GLY A 199 7.58 -3.99 24.75
C GLY A 199 7.25 -3.34 23.39
N TYR A 200 6.64 -4.07 22.45
CA TYR A 200 6.18 -3.47 21.20
C TYR A 200 5.03 -2.45 21.46
N PRO A 201 5.02 -1.26 20.83
CA PRO A 201 4.14 -0.18 21.27
C PRO A 201 2.64 -0.37 20.98
N VAL A 202 2.29 -1.30 20.09
CA VAL A 202 0.90 -1.55 19.68
C VAL A 202 0.62 -3.05 19.65
N ALA A 203 -0.58 -3.46 20.03
CA ALA A 203 -1.02 -4.85 19.85
C ALA A 203 -1.42 -5.09 18.38
N PHE A 204 -1.32 -6.34 17.94
CA PHE A 204 -1.90 -6.78 16.67
C PHE A 204 -2.39 -8.22 16.80
N PRO A 205 -3.43 -8.61 16.04
CA PRO A 205 -4.05 -9.93 16.15
C PRO A 205 -3.14 -11.01 15.56
N SER A 206 -2.85 -12.05 16.33
CA SER A 206 -2.00 -13.16 15.89
C SER A 206 -2.67 -14.04 14.82
N ASP A 207 -4.01 -14.07 14.80
CA ASP A 207 -4.82 -14.77 13.80
C ASP A 207 -4.97 -14.00 12.47
N GLY A 208 -4.44 -12.77 12.41
CA GLY A 208 -4.50 -11.92 11.23
C GLY A 208 -5.88 -11.35 10.91
N LEU A 209 -6.77 -11.25 11.90
CA LEU A 209 -8.15 -10.77 11.74
C LEU A 209 -8.40 -9.40 12.39
N LEU A 210 -8.81 -8.44 11.57
CA LEU A 210 -9.39 -7.16 12.02
C LEU A 210 -10.84 -7.04 11.52
N VAL A 211 -11.65 -6.18 12.13
CA VAL A 211 -13.05 -5.99 11.73
C VAL A 211 -13.36 -4.52 11.50
N ASP A 212 -14.24 -4.24 10.55
CA ASP A 212 -14.86 -2.92 10.42
C ASP A 212 -16.12 -2.87 11.31
N ASP A 213 -15.89 -2.71 12.62
CA ASP A 213 -16.95 -2.67 13.62
C ASP A 213 -16.60 -1.71 14.77
N PRO A 214 -17.14 -0.48 14.78
CA PRO A 214 -16.83 0.50 15.82
C PRO A 214 -17.07 -0.06 17.23
N GLY A 215 -16.05 0.02 18.09
CA GLY A 215 -16.11 -0.43 19.48
C GLY A 215 -15.70 -1.90 19.69
N ALA A 216 -15.47 -2.66 18.62
CA ALA A 216 -14.86 -3.98 18.74
C ALA A 216 -13.37 -3.85 19.17
N PRO A 217 -12.83 -4.77 19.99
CA PRO A 217 -11.42 -4.74 20.39
C PRO A 217 -10.43 -4.78 19.21
N ASN A 218 -10.82 -5.43 18.12
CA ASN A 218 -10.05 -5.54 16.88
C ASN A 218 -10.63 -4.66 15.74
N ASP A 219 -11.26 -3.54 16.10
CA ASP A 219 -11.73 -2.56 15.12
C ASP A 219 -10.56 -2.01 14.27
N LEU A 220 -10.73 -2.09 12.96
CA LEU A 220 -9.75 -1.70 11.94
C LEU A 220 -9.32 -0.24 12.10
N LEU A 221 -10.28 0.67 12.27
CA LEU A 221 -9.99 2.10 12.46
C LEU A 221 -9.36 2.36 13.83
N GLY A 222 -9.86 1.69 14.89
CA GLY A 222 -9.26 1.72 16.21
C GLY A 222 -7.77 1.34 16.20
N ALA A 223 -7.41 0.29 15.47
CA ALA A 223 -6.02 -0.14 15.32
C ALA A 223 -5.17 0.90 14.57
N VAL A 224 -5.69 1.50 13.48
CA VAL A 224 -5.00 2.60 12.78
C VAL A 224 -4.80 3.81 13.69
N ARG A 225 -5.81 4.18 14.50
CA ARG A 225 -5.70 5.27 15.50
C ARG A 225 -4.59 4.99 16.52
N GLN A 226 -4.48 3.76 17.03
CA GLN A 226 -3.40 3.39 17.95
C GLN A 226 -2.02 3.54 17.31
N VAL A 227 -1.88 3.19 16.03
CA VAL A 227 -0.63 3.38 15.29
C VAL A 227 -0.30 4.87 15.15
N PHE A 228 -1.26 5.71 14.78
CA PHE A 228 -1.06 7.16 14.68
C PHE A 228 -0.69 7.79 16.03
N ALA A 229 -1.35 7.38 17.11
CA ALA A 229 -1.01 7.83 18.47
C ALA A 229 0.41 7.41 18.88
N ALA A 230 0.83 6.19 18.54
CA ALA A 230 2.18 5.71 18.86
C ALA A 230 3.28 6.42 18.03
N VAL A 231 3.00 6.79 16.77
CA VAL A 231 3.97 7.47 15.89
C VAL A 231 4.05 8.97 16.16
N PHE A 232 2.91 9.64 16.32
CA PHE A 232 2.84 11.11 16.40
C PHE A 232 2.54 11.63 17.81
N GLY A 233 2.41 10.76 18.81
CA GLY A 233 2.10 11.14 20.19
C GLY A 233 0.77 11.89 20.29
N GLU A 234 0.77 13.01 21.02
CA GLU A 234 -0.41 13.87 21.22
C GLU A 234 -0.99 14.41 19.90
N ALA A 235 -0.19 14.50 18.83
CA ALA A 235 -0.65 14.94 17.51
C ALA A 235 -1.29 13.80 16.68
N GLY A 236 -1.41 12.57 17.22
CA GLY A 236 -1.91 11.40 16.48
C GLY A 236 -3.30 11.60 15.86
N ASP A 237 -4.26 12.10 16.63
CA ASP A 237 -5.62 12.35 16.13
C ASP A 237 -5.65 13.50 15.10
N GLU A 238 -4.87 14.55 15.31
CA GLU A 238 -4.73 15.67 14.37
C GLU A 238 -4.14 15.19 13.03
N ARG A 239 -3.07 14.39 13.08
CA ARG A 239 -2.44 13.80 11.89
C ARG A 239 -3.36 12.85 11.15
N LEU A 240 -4.17 12.08 11.87
CA LEU A 240 -5.16 11.22 11.25
C LEU A 240 -6.25 12.04 10.55
N ALA A 241 -6.73 13.13 11.17
CA ALA A 241 -7.70 14.03 10.56
C ALA A 241 -7.14 14.71 9.30
N GLU A 242 -5.87 15.12 9.31
CA GLU A 242 -5.18 15.60 8.11
C GLU A 242 -5.14 14.54 7.01
N ALA A 243 -4.79 13.29 7.35
CA ALA A 243 -4.77 12.21 6.38
C ALA A 243 -6.16 11.98 5.76
N VAL A 244 -7.22 12.03 6.57
CA VAL A 244 -8.60 11.93 6.09
C VAL A 244 -8.93 13.06 5.11
N ALA A 245 -8.61 14.31 5.46
CA ALA A 245 -8.88 15.47 4.61
C ALA A 245 -8.11 15.41 3.27
N LEU A 246 -6.90 14.84 3.27
CA LEU A 246 -6.10 14.63 2.05
C LEU A 246 -6.65 13.50 1.18
N LEU A 247 -7.26 12.47 1.77
CA LEU A 247 -7.86 11.34 1.05
C LEU A 247 -9.21 11.70 0.45
N ASP A 248 -10.04 12.41 1.22
CA ASP A 248 -11.34 12.92 0.82
C ASP A 248 -11.67 14.19 1.62
N PRO A 249 -11.58 15.39 1.00
CA PRO A 249 -11.85 16.65 1.69
C PRO A 249 -13.27 16.79 2.24
N ARG A 250 -14.20 15.91 1.85
CA ARG A 250 -15.60 15.90 2.31
C ARG A 250 -15.84 14.87 3.41
N ALA A 251 -14.84 14.06 3.75
CA ALA A 251 -14.96 13.03 4.77
C ALA A 251 -14.61 13.58 6.16
N ASP A 252 -15.49 13.32 7.12
CA ASP A 252 -15.24 13.65 8.54
C ASP A 252 -14.51 12.51 9.28
N ASP A 253 -14.40 11.33 8.66
CA ASP A 253 -13.82 10.13 9.24
C ASP A 253 -13.15 9.25 8.18
N LEU A 254 -12.23 8.39 8.58
CA LEU A 254 -11.48 7.50 7.69
C LEU A 254 -12.32 6.29 7.23
N ARG A 255 -13.31 5.86 8.02
CA ARG A 255 -14.08 4.62 7.75
C ARG A 255 -14.78 4.57 6.39
N PRO A 256 -15.38 5.65 5.87
CA PRO A 256 -15.89 5.69 4.50
C PRO A 256 -14.83 5.27 3.47
N TRP A 257 -13.62 5.83 3.55
CA TRP A 257 -12.52 5.50 2.65
C TRP A 257 -12.02 4.06 2.83
N LEU A 258 -11.94 3.54 4.07
CA LEU A 258 -11.63 2.12 4.34
C LEU A 258 -12.62 1.17 3.65
N ARG A 259 -13.90 1.56 3.62
CA ARG A 259 -14.99 0.74 3.03
C ARG A 259 -15.06 0.80 1.51
N SER A 260 -14.73 1.94 0.90
CA SER A 260 -14.93 2.15 -0.54
C SER A 260 -13.65 2.06 -1.37
N SER A 261 -12.53 2.54 -0.83
CA SER A 261 -11.37 2.90 -1.64
C SER A 261 -10.12 2.11 -1.27
N LEU A 262 -9.85 1.91 0.03
CA LEU A 262 -8.64 1.22 0.51
C LEU A 262 -8.38 -0.11 -0.21
N PHE A 263 -9.39 -0.99 -0.32
CA PHE A 263 -9.18 -2.30 -0.92
C PHE A 263 -8.95 -2.23 -2.44
N ALA A 264 -9.58 -1.29 -3.14
CA ALA A 264 -9.34 -1.08 -4.57
C ALA A 264 -7.90 -0.59 -4.82
N GLU A 265 -7.45 0.39 -4.03
CA GLU A 265 -6.08 0.90 -4.07
C GLU A 265 -5.06 -0.17 -3.67
N HIS A 266 -5.41 -1.03 -2.71
CA HIS A 266 -4.59 -2.19 -2.32
C HIS A 266 -4.46 -3.21 -3.44
N ILE A 267 -5.54 -3.51 -4.17
CA ILE A 267 -5.47 -4.39 -5.34
C ILE A 267 -4.53 -3.79 -6.37
N GLN A 268 -4.66 -2.51 -6.71
CA GLN A 268 -3.79 -1.84 -7.69
C GLN A 268 -2.31 -1.91 -7.25
N ARG A 269 -2.02 -1.56 -5.99
CA ARG A 269 -0.65 -1.58 -5.45
C ARG A 269 0.00 -2.97 -5.49
N TYR A 270 -0.79 -4.02 -5.28
CA TYR A 270 -0.31 -5.42 -5.25
C TYR A 270 -0.56 -6.17 -6.56
N SER A 271 -0.83 -5.46 -7.65
CA SER A 271 -0.97 -6.04 -8.98
C SER A 271 0.19 -5.61 -9.86
N LYS A 272 0.71 -6.54 -10.66
CA LYS A 272 1.72 -6.27 -11.69
C LYS A 272 1.38 -7.05 -12.94
N SER A 273 1.32 -6.37 -14.09
CA SER A 273 0.86 -6.96 -15.34
C SER A 273 -0.48 -7.68 -15.14
N ARG A 274 -0.61 -8.96 -15.51
CA ARG A 274 -1.83 -9.76 -15.33
C ARG A 274 -1.98 -10.38 -13.92
N ARG A 275 -0.96 -10.28 -13.06
CA ARG A 275 -1.00 -10.87 -11.71
C ARG A 275 -1.66 -9.89 -10.76
N LYS A 276 -2.80 -10.28 -10.17
CA LYS A 276 -3.43 -9.58 -9.04
C LYS A 276 -3.15 -10.32 -7.74
N ALA A 277 -2.50 -9.67 -6.77
CA ALA A 277 -2.07 -10.34 -5.55
C ALA A 277 -2.35 -9.54 -4.26
N PRO A 278 -3.58 -9.02 -4.03
CA PRO A 278 -3.89 -8.31 -2.80
C PRO A 278 -3.71 -9.22 -1.58
N ILE A 279 -2.90 -8.76 -0.62
CA ILE A 279 -2.54 -9.55 0.58
C ILE A 279 -3.41 -9.26 1.81
N TYR A 280 -4.33 -8.29 1.71
CA TYR A 280 -5.36 -8.02 2.71
C TYR A 280 -6.70 -8.26 2.02
N TRP A 281 -7.52 -9.14 2.57
CA TRP A 281 -8.81 -9.47 1.99
C TRP A 281 -9.93 -8.97 2.86
N ARG A 282 -10.90 -8.30 2.24
CA ARG A 282 -12.09 -7.82 2.92
C ARG A 282 -13.24 -8.78 2.64
N LEU A 283 -13.58 -9.63 3.59
CA LEU A 283 -14.75 -10.51 3.55
C LEU A 283 -15.90 -9.79 4.24
N GLY A 284 -17.06 -9.64 3.61
CA GLY A 284 -18.12 -8.88 4.27
C GLY A 284 -19.48 -8.95 3.62
N THR A 285 -20.42 -8.20 4.21
CA THR A 285 -21.78 -8.10 3.70
C THR A 285 -21.80 -7.50 2.28
N PRO A 286 -22.83 -7.76 1.48
CA PRO A 286 -22.94 -7.20 0.12
C PRO A 286 -22.92 -5.66 0.08
N SER A 287 -23.50 -4.99 1.08
CA SER A 287 -23.43 -3.54 1.23
C SER A 287 -22.05 -3.03 1.66
N GLY A 288 -21.20 -3.90 2.21
CA GLY A 288 -19.96 -3.52 2.86
C GLY A 288 -20.16 -2.79 4.20
N ALA A 289 -21.35 -2.87 4.81
CA ALA A 289 -21.63 -2.25 6.10
C ALA A 289 -20.86 -2.91 7.26
N TYR A 290 -20.55 -4.20 7.14
CA TYR A 290 -19.69 -4.96 8.05
C TYR A 290 -18.73 -5.84 7.23
N SER A 291 -17.48 -5.91 7.68
CA SER A 291 -16.46 -6.76 7.04
C SER A 291 -15.39 -7.21 8.02
N VAL A 292 -14.94 -8.45 7.85
CA VAL A 292 -13.71 -9.01 8.44
C VAL A 292 -12.58 -8.85 7.44
N TRP A 293 -11.46 -8.28 7.90
CA TRP A 293 -10.24 -8.11 7.13
C TRP A 293 -9.23 -9.19 7.51
N VAL A 294 -8.74 -9.90 6.51
CA VAL A 294 -7.85 -11.06 6.66
C VAL A 294 -6.48 -10.72 6.07
N TYR A 295 -5.42 -10.88 6.86
CA TYR A 295 -4.05 -10.78 6.36
C TYR A 295 -3.53 -12.13 5.87
N LEU A 296 -3.28 -12.23 4.56
CA LEU A 296 -2.89 -13.47 3.88
C LEU A 296 -1.67 -14.17 4.50
N HIS A 297 -0.66 -13.46 4.99
CA HIS A 297 0.54 -14.12 5.51
C HIS A 297 0.39 -14.63 6.96
N ARG A 298 -0.79 -14.45 7.56
CA ARG A 298 -1.15 -14.97 8.89
C ARG A 298 -2.26 -16.01 8.85
N VAL A 299 -2.78 -16.32 7.66
CA VAL A 299 -3.87 -17.30 7.56
C VAL A 299 -3.37 -18.70 7.87
N GLY A 300 -4.21 -19.48 8.53
CA GLY A 300 -4.02 -20.90 8.78
C GLY A 300 -5.33 -21.66 8.58
N PRO A 301 -5.34 -22.98 8.84
CA PRO A 301 -6.53 -23.83 8.63
C PRO A 301 -7.79 -23.38 9.40
N ASP A 302 -7.61 -22.68 10.52
CA ASP A 302 -8.72 -22.24 11.37
C ASP A 302 -9.21 -20.81 11.09
N THR A 303 -8.59 -20.05 10.19
CA THR A 303 -8.87 -18.61 10.03
C THR A 303 -10.34 -18.30 9.75
N LEU A 304 -11.00 -19.02 8.84
CA LEU A 304 -12.42 -18.77 8.55
C LEU A 304 -13.34 -19.22 9.70
N HIS A 305 -12.97 -20.29 10.42
CA HIS A 305 -13.70 -20.73 11.61
C HIS A 305 -13.56 -19.73 12.75
N ALA A 306 -12.38 -19.15 12.95
CA ALA A 306 -12.14 -18.08 13.91
C ALA A 306 -12.92 -16.82 13.55
N ALA A 307 -12.88 -16.38 12.29
CA ALA A 307 -13.67 -15.25 11.82
C ALA A 307 -15.18 -15.45 12.08
N LEU A 308 -15.70 -16.66 11.83
CA LEU A 308 -17.09 -17.02 12.10
C LEU A 308 -17.42 -16.97 13.59
N ARG A 309 -16.63 -17.67 14.42
CA ARG A 309 -16.86 -17.86 15.86
C ARG A 309 -16.65 -16.58 16.67
N ASP A 310 -15.60 -15.83 16.37
CA ASP A 310 -15.12 -14.75 17.23
C ASP A 310 -15.59 -13.36 16.77
N HIS A 311 -16.05 -13.23 15.51
CA HIS A 311 -16.47 -11.95 14.95
C HIS A 311 -17.88 -11.98 14.36
N VAL A 312 -18.13 -12.80 13.34
CA VAL A 312 -19.40 -12.74 12.58
C VAL A 312 -20.59 -13.21 13.41
N ALA A 313 -20.51 -14.35 14.10
CA ALA A 313 -21.61 -14.86 14.91
C ALA A 313 -21.92 -13.99 16.15
N PRO A 314 -20.93 -13.48 16.90
CA PRO A 314 -21.17 -12.49 17.96
C PRO A 314 -21.83 -11.22 17.44
N LYS A 315 -21.35 -10.67 16.30
CA LYS A 315 -21.96 -9.48 15.69
C LYS A 315 -23.41 -9.70 15.29
N LEU A 316 -23.70 -10.84 14.66
CA LEU A 316 -25.07 -11.18 14.27
C LEU A 316 -26.01 -11.20 15.49
N ARG A 317 -25.63 -11.89 16.57
CA ARG A 317 -26.44 -11.94 17.81
C ARG A 317 -26.71 -10.55 18.38
N TYR A 318 -25.68 -9.71 18.43
CA TYR A 318 -25.81 -8.34 18.92
C TYR A 318 -26.82 -7.52 18.09
N GLU A 319 -26.76 -7.62 16.75
CA GLU A 319 -27.67 -6.87 15.88
C GLU A 319 -29.10 -7.45 15.86
N GLU A 320 -29.26 -8.76 16.11
CA GLU A 320 -30.55 -9.40 16.33
C GLU A 320 -31.22 -8.95 17.64
N GLU A 321 -30.45 -8.88 18.73
CA GLU A 321 -30.92 -8.35 20.01
C GLU A 321 -31.34 -6.87 19.88
N ARG A 322 -30.53 -6.08 19.18
CA ARG A 322 -30.82 -4.67 18.88
C ARG A 322 -32.09 -4.51 18.04
N LEU A 323 -32.30 -5.39 17.06
CA LEU A 323 -33.55 -5.42 16.28
C LEU A 323 -34.75 -5.72 17.17
N GLY A 324 -34.61 -6.67 18.09
CA GLY A 324 -35.65 -6.99 19.09
C GLY A 324 -36.00 -5.80 19.97
N GLN A 325 -34.99 -5.07 20.45
CA GLN A 325 -35.17 -3.85 21.25
C GLN A 325 -35.90 -2.75 20.46
N LEU A 326 -35.43 -2.45 19.24
CA LEU A 326 -36.07 -1.45 18.38
C LEU A 326 -37.52 -1.82 18.07
N THR A 327 -37.81 -3.12 17.88
CA THR A 327 -39.17 -3.61 17.62
C THR A 327 -40.06 -3.40 18.84
N ALA A 328 -39.54 -3.69 20.04
CA ALA A 328 -40.27 -3.47 21.28
C ALA A 328 -40.55 -1.98 21.56
N GLU A 329 -39.57 -1.10 21.32
CA GLU A 329 -39.70 0.35 21.47
C GLU A 329 -40.68 0.97 20.46
N ALA A 330 -40.71 0.44 19.24
CA ALA A 330 -41.58 0.90 18.17
C ALA A 330 -43.07 0.58 18.43
N GLY A 331 -43.34 -0.51 19.14
CA GLY A 331 -44.69 -0.94 19.52
C GLY A 331 -45.62 -1.20 18.31
N PRO A 332 -46.94 -1.28 18.53
CA PRO A 332 -47.91 -1.63 17.48
C PRO A 332 -48.18 -0.49 16.48
N THR A 333 -47.77 0.75 16.77
CA THR A 333 -48.03 1.92 15.91
C THR A 333 -46.77 2.74 15.72
N PRO A 334 -45.79 2.22 14.95
CA PRO A 334 -44.50 2.87 14.79
C PRO A 334 -44.59 4.14 13.93
N SER A 335 -43.90 5.19 14.39
CA SER A 335 -43.69 6.40 13.61
C SER A 335 -42.97 6.09 12.29
N THR A 336 -43.04 7.00 11.31
CA THR A 336 -42.33 6.84 10.03
C THR A 336 -40.82 6.68 10.23
N ALA A 337 -40.24 7.39 11.21
CA ALA A 337 -38.83 7.29 11.56
C ALA A 337 -38.48 5.90 12.14
N GLN A 338 -39.30 5.39 13.07
CA GLN A 338 -39.12 4.06 13.65
C GLN A 338 -39.29 2.96 12.59
N ARG A 339 -40.27 3.06 11.70
CA ARG A 339 -40.44 2.13 10.57
C ARG A 339 -39.21 2.08 9.68
N ARG A 340 -38.62 3.24 9.37
CA ARG A 340 -37.40 3.31 8.56
C ARG A 340 -36.19 2.72 9.29
N ALA A 341 -36.05 2.98 10.59
CA ALA A 341 -34.97 2.44 11.40
C ALA A 341 -35.06 0.91 11.53
N LEU A 342 -36.28 0.38 11.76
CA LEU A 342 -36.55 -1.05 11.77
C LEU A 342 -36.20 -1.69 10.43
N ALA A 343 -36.71 -1.18 9.32
CA ALA A 343 -36.41 -1.74 8.00
C ALA A 343 -34.90 -1.73 7.66
N ALA A 344 -34.17 -0.68 8.08
CA ALA A 344 -32.72 -0.63 7.91
C ALA A 344 -31.99 -1.67 8.78
N GLN A 345 -32.43 -1.84 10.03
CA GLN A 345 -31.86 -2.82 10.96
C GLN A 345 -32.18 -4.26 10.51
N GLU A 346 -33.42 -4.54 10.10
CA GLU A 346 -33.85 -5.82 9.54
C GLU A 346 -33.00 -6.20 8.34
N GLY A 347 -32.85 -5.29 7.37
CA GLY A 347 -32.01 -5.52 6.19
C GLY A 347 -30.54 -5.77 6.55
N PHE A 348 -30.00 -5.08 7.56
CA PHE A 348 -28.63 -5.32 8.01
C PHE A 348 -28.47 -6.70 8.69
N VAL A 349 -29.43 -7.10 9.52
CA VAL A 349 -29.45 -8.44 10.15
C VAL A 349 -29.56 -9.53 9.09
N GLU A 350 -30.40 -9.36 8.07
CA GLU A 350 -30.51 -10.29 6.94
C GLU A 350 -29.20 -10.41 6.17
N GLU A 351 -28.53 -9.30 5.86
CA GLU A 351 -27.22 -9.32 5.22
C GLU A 351 -26.16 -10.01 6.08
N LEU A 352 -26.17 -9.79 7.40
CA LEU A 352 -25.26 -10.46 8.34
C LEU A 352 -25.52 -11.96 8.43
N ARG A 353 -26.79 -12.39 8.46
CA ARG A 353 -27.15 -13.82 8.40
C ARG A 353 -26.64 -14.46 7.12
N ALA A 354 -26.88 -13.83 5.97
CA ALA A 354 -26.38 -14.32 4.69
C ALA A 354 -24.84 -14.38 4.65
N PHE A 355 -24.15 -13.38 5.18
CA PHE A 355 -22.69 -13.38 5.30
C PHE A 355 -22.20 -14.53 6.19
N ARG A 356 -22.83 -14.71 7.37
CA ARG A 356 -22.52 -15.78 8.31
C ARG A 356 -22.69 -17.17 7.69
N ASP A 357 -23.80 -17.39 7.00
CA ASP A 357 -24.13 -18.68 6.40
C ASP A 357 -23.21 -19.00 5.21
N GLU A 358 -22.86 -18.01 4.39
CA GLU A 358 -21.89 -18.20 3.31
C GLU A 358 -20.49 -18.47 3.85
N LEU A 359 -20.05 -17.73 4.87
CA LEU A 359 -18.75 -17.98 5.52
C LEU A 359 -18.69 -19.39 6.13
N ALA A 360 -19.75 -19.84 6.80
CA ALA A 360 -19.86 -21.18 7.34
C ALA A 360 -19.83 -22.27 6.26
N ARG A 361 -20.45 -22.00 5.09
CA ARG A 361 -20.47 -22.92 3.95
C ARG A 361 -19.08 -23.16 3.37
N VAL A 362 -18.26 -22.12 3.25
CA VAL A 362 -16.92 -22.21 2.64
C VAL A 362 -15.81 -22.57 3.64
N ALA A 363 -16.02 -22.37 4.94
CA ALA A 363 -15.01 -22.64 5.97
C ALA A 363 -14.43 -24.07 5.97
N PRO A 364 -15.21 -25.16 5.73
CA PRO A 364 -14.65 -26.51 5.66
C PRO A 364 -13.67 -26.73 4.49
N LEU A 365 -13.83 -25.96 3.41
CA LEU A 365 -12.95 -26.03 2.23
C LEU A 365 -11.60 -25.35 2.49
N TRP A 366 -11.52 -24.48 3.50
CA TRP A 366 -10.36 -23.67 3.82
C TRP A 366 -9.12 -24.51 4.17
N SER A 367 -8.03 -24.29 3.44
CA SER A 367 -6.69 -24.80 3.73
C SER A 367 -5.69 -24.09 2.82
N PRO A 368 -5.40 -22.82 3.10
CA PRO A 368 -4.63 -21.96 2.20
C PRO A 368 -3.19 -22.46 2.05
N ASN A 369 -2.65 -22.34 0.84
CA ASN A 369 -1.24 -22.54 0.54
C ASN A 369 -0.74 -21.37 -0.31
N LEU A 370 0.25 -20.62 0.18
CA LEU A 370 0.74 -19.41 -0.50
C LEU A 370 1.36 -19.69 -1.87
N ASP A 371 1.85 -20.91 -2.11
CA ASP A 371 2.43 -21.34 -3.39
C ASP A 371 1.38 -21.48 -4.50
N ASP A 372 0.10 -21.68 -4.14
CA ASP A 372 -1.01 -21.71 -5.09
C ASP A 372 -1.30 -20.31 -5.68
N GLY A 373 -0.75 -19.26 -5.08
CA GLY A 373 -0.98 -17.88 -5.48
C GLY A 373 -2.28 -17.29 -4.90
N VAL A 374 -2.28 -15.96 -4.78
CA VAL A 374 -3.30 -15.21 -4.02
C VAL A 374 -4.73 -15.43 -4.55
N VAL A 375 -4.93 -15.35 -5.87
CA VAL A 375 -6.28 -15.43 -6.45
C VAL A 375 -6.86 -16.84 -6.32
N ILE A 376 -6.04 -17.88 -6.46
CA ILE A 376 -6.50 -19.28 -6.34
C ILE A 376 -6.96 -19.55 -4.90
N ASN A 377 -6.20 -19.11 -3.89
CA ASN A 377 -6.61 -19.21 -2.49
C ASN A 377 -7.93 -18.45 -2.20
N ALA A 378 -8.16 -17.31 -2.86
CA ALA A 378 -9.36 -16.50 -2.67
C ALA A 378 -10.55 -16.92 -3.56
N SER A 379 -10.34 -17.80 -4.53
CA SER A 379 -11.26 -18.04 -5.65
C SER A 379 -12.68 -18.43 -5.22
N PHE A 380 -12.80 -19.45 -4.35
CA PHE A 380 -14.08 -19.93 -3.84
C PHE A 380 -14.74 -18.97 -2.84
N LEU A 381 -14.05 -17.92 -2.39
CA LEU A 381 -14.60 -16.87 -1.53
C LEU A 381 -15.26 -15.74 -2.34
N HIS A 382 -15.39 -15.86 -3.66
CA HIS A 382 -15.93 -14.81 -4.55
C HIS A 382 -17.28 -14.21 -4.10
N ARG A 383 -18.12 -15.01 -3.43
CA ARG A 383 -19.43 -14.60 -2.88
C ARG A 383 -19.34 -13.72 -1.63
N LEU A 384 -18.17 -13.66 -0.98
CA LEU A 384 -17.88 -12.79 0.17
C LEU A 384 -17.30 -11.43 -0.24
N PHE A 385 -16.95 -11.26 -1.52
CA PHE A 385 -16.36 -10.03 -2.09
C PHE A 385 -17.36 -9.15 -2.83
N GLN A 386 -18.67 -9.30 -2.59
CA GLN A 386 -19.72 -8.65 -3.40
C GLN A 386 -19.71 -7.12 -3.35
N HIS A 387 -19.12 -6.54 -2.30
CA HIS A 387 -18.87 -5.11 -2.15
C HIS A 387 -17.70 -4.60 -3.03
N THR A 388 -16.88 -5.49 -3.60
CA THR A 388 -15.79 -5.19 -4.55
C THR A 388 -15.94 -6.06 -5.79
N ARG A 389 -16.89 -5.66 -6.65
CA ARG A 389 -17.31 -6.43 -7.84
C ARG A 389 -16.18 -6.85 -8.78
N PRO A 390 -15.18 -6.02 -9.12
CA PRO A 390 -14.09 -6.44 -10.00
C PRO A 390 -13.28 -7.60 -9.42
N TRP A 391 -13.00 -7.58 -8.11
CA TRP A 391 -12.27 -8.64 -7.42
C TRP A 391 -13.11 -9.92 -7.27
N ALA A 392 -14.41 -9.78 -6.96
CA ALA A 392 -15.31 -10.93 -6.93
C ALA A 392 -15.35 -11.66 -8.27
N LYS A 393 -15.43 -10.93 -9.39
CA LYS A 393 -15.42 -11.51 -10.75
C LYS A 393 -14.09 -12.19 -11.07
N GLU A 394 -12.96 -11.60 -10.64
CA GLU A 394 -11.63 -12.20 -10.79
C GLU A 394 -11.54 -13.56 -10.07
N CYS A 395 -11.99 -13.60 -8.81
CA CYS A 395 -12.01 -14.81 -7.98
C CYS A 395 -12.95 -15.87 -8.57
N GLU A 396 -14.14 -15.46 -9.01
CA GLU A 396 -15.12 -16.34 -9.66
C GLU A 396 -14.54 -16.95 -10.94
N GLY A 397 -13.88 -16.16 -11.78
CA GLY A 397 -13.23 -16.67 -12.99
C GLY A 397 -12.16 -17.72 -12.69
N HIS A 398 -11.36 -17.52 -11.64
CA HIS A 398 -10.38 -18.51 -11.20
C HIS A 398 -11.03 -19.73 -10.56
N TRP A 399 -12.16 -19.57 -9.88
CA TRP A 399 -12.93 -20.67 -9.33
C TRP A 399 -13.49 -21.58 -10.43
N GLU A 400 -14.01 -21.01 -11.53
CA GLU A 400 -14.47 -21.78 -12.68
C GLU A 400 -13.33 -22.57 -13.35
N LYS A 401 -12.17 -21.94 -13.54
CA LYS A 401 -10.96 -22.61 -14.08
C LYS A 401 -10.43 -23.71 -13.16
N LEU A 402 -10.48 -23.49 -11.84
CA LEU A 402 -10.12 -24.49 -10.85
C LEU A 402 -11.06 -25.70 -10.92
N LYS A 403 -12.38 -25.48 -11.04
CA LYS A 403 -13.37 -26.54 -11.28
C LYS A 403 -13.16 -27.25 -12.61
N ALA A 404 -12.69 -26.56 -13.65
CA ALA A 404 -12.35 -27.16 -14.95
C ALA A 404 -11.03 -27.96 -14.95
N GLY A 405 -10.22 -27.85 -13.89
CA GLY A 405 -8.94 -28.56 -13.76
C GLY A 405 -7.74 -27.86 -14.41
N GLU A 406 -7.87 -26.57 -14.76
CA GLU A 406 -6.76 -25.75 -15.30
C GLU A 406 -5.67 -25.47 -14.25
N TYR A 407 -5.98 -25.65 -12.97
CA TYR A 407 -5.07 -25.43 -11.84
C TYR A 407 -4.84 -26.71 -11.02
N ASP A 408 -4.83 -27.88 -11.66
CA ASP A 408 -4.59 -29.15 -10.95
C ASP A 408 -3.17 -29.26 -10.35
N TRP A 409 -2.27 -28.32 -10.66
CA TRP A 409 -1.00 -28.15 -9.96
C TRP A 409 -1.15 -27.55 -8.55
N SER A 410 -2.28 -26.89 -8.25
CA SER A 410 -2.51 -26.23 -6.96
C SER A 410 -2.93 -27.22 -5.87
N HIS A 411 -2.45 -26.99 -4.65
CA HIS A 411 -2.79 -27.79 -3.48
C HIS A 411 -4.29 -27.71 -3.18
N LEU A 412 -4.92 -26.57 -3.43
CA LEU A 412 -6.36 -26.41 -3.34
C LEU A 412 -7.10 -27.38 -4.28
N ALA A 413 -6.65 -27.57 -5.53
CA ALA A 413 -7.26 -28.54 -6.44
C ALA A 413 -7.13 -29.98 -5.90
N MET A 414 -5.94 -30.37 -5.42
CA MET A 414 -5.71 -31.69 -4.83
C MET A 414 -6.58 -31.94 -3.60
N ARG A 415 -6.81 -30.91 -2.77
CA ARG A 415 -7.71 -31.00 -1.62
C ARG A 415 -9.17 -31.20 -2.01
N LEU A 416 -9.63 -30.50 -3.05
CA LEU A 416 -11.03 -30.48 -3.45
C LEU A 416 -11.42 -31.66 -4.34
N TRP A 417 -10.51 -32.11 -5.22
CA TRP A 417 -10.74 -33.20 -6.19
C TRP A 417 -9.54 -34.16 -6.28
N PRO A 418 -9.17 -34.85 -5.18
CA PRO A 418 -8.07 -35.81 -5.23
C PRO A 418 -8.30 -36.91 -6.27
N GLU A 419 -9.54 -37.34 -6.48
CA GLU A 419 -9.94 -38.33 -7.48
C GLU A 419 -9.64 -37.88 -8.93
N ARG A 420 -9.57 -36.58 -9.17
CA ARG A 420 -9.20 -36.00 -10.48
C ARG A 420 -7.70 -35.79 -10.60
N VAL A 421 -7.06 -35.31 -9.53
CA VAL A 421 -5.69 -34.82 -9.56
C VAL A 421 -4.67 -35.96 -9.42
N VAL A 422 -4.94 -36.95 -8.56
CA VAL A 422 -4.02 -38.08 -8.33
C VAL A 422 -3.74 -38.88 -9.61
N PRO A 423 -4.73 -39.25 -10.45
CA PRO A 423 -4.45 -39.91 -11.73
C PRO A 423 -3.54 -39.10 -12.64
N LYS A 424 -3.72 -37.77 -12.71
CA LYS A 424 -2.86 -36.89 -13.51
C LYS A 424 -1.41 -36.87 -13.02
N CYS A 425 -1.17 -37.06 -11.71
CA CYS A 425 0.19 -37.16 -11.17
C CYS A 425 0.93 -38.41 -11.64
N ALA A 426 0.22 -39.49 -12.01
CA ALA A 426 0.85 -40.69 -12.56
C ALA A 426 1.31 -40.49 -14.01
N GLU A 427 0.70 -39.53 -14.71
CA GLU A 427 0.99 -39.20 -16.12
C GLU A 427 1.95 -38.00 -16.27
N ASP A 428 1.91 -37.05 -15.32
CA ASP A 428 2.74 -35.85 -15.30
C ASP A 428 3.58 -35.75 -14.01
N ARG A 429 4.88 -35.90 -14.16
CA ARG A 429 5.85 -35.79 -13.07
C ARG A 429 5.82 -34.42 -12.38
N SER A 430 5.57 -33.35 -13.12
CA SER A 430 5.55 -31.99 -12.55
C SER A 430 4.40 -31.84 -11.56
N LEU A 431 3.24 -32.42 -11.88
CA LEU A 431 2.11 -32.50 -10.94
C LEU A 431 2.45 -33.41 -9.76
N ALA A 432 3.12 -34.54 -10.00
CA ALA A 432 3.55 -35.42 -8.92
C ALA A 432 4.49 -34.74 -7.92
N ILE A 433 5.42 -33.89 -8.42
CA ILE A 433 6.32 -33.06 -7.62
C ILE A 433 5.50 -32.04 -6.81
N ALA A 434 4.60 -31.30 -7.47
CA ALA A 434 3.79 -30.28 -6.81
C ALA A 434 2.98 -30.85 -5.62
N HIS A 435 2.54 -32.11 -5.71
CA HIS A 435 1.73 -32.77 -4.68
C HIS A 435 2.50 -33.73 -3.77
N GLY A 436 3.83 -33.79 -3.87
CA GLY A 436 4.67 -34.64 -3.05
C GLY A 436 4.38 -36.14 -3.20
N VAL A 437 4.01 -36.58 -4.41
CA VAL A 437 3.75 -38.00 -4.74
C VAL A 437 4.71 -38.56 -5.78
N GLU A 438 5.72 -37.78 -6.18
CA GLU A 438 6.75 -38.19 -7.14
C GLU A 438 7.38 -39.53 -6.76
N ASP A 439 7.87 -39.68 -5.53
CA ASP A 439 8.56 -40.91 -5.08
C ASP A 439 7.68 -42.16 -5.14
N ARG A 440 6.35 -41.99 -5.14
CA ARG A 440 5.40 -43.10 -5.23
C ARG A 440 5.07 -43.45 -6.68
N LEU A 441 5.02 -42.47 -7.56
CA LEU A 441 4.52 -42.62 -8.93
C LEU A 441 5.63 -42.63 -9.99
N TRP A 442 6.84 -42.19 -9.66
CA TRP A 442 7.95 -42.03 -10.58
C TRP A 442 9.24 -42.65 -10.02
N VAL A 443 10.15 -43.01 -10.93
CA VAL A 443 11.48 -43.56 -10.60
C VAL A 443 12.55 -42.88 -11.45
N ASP A 444 13.69 -42.57 -10.84
CA ASP A 444 14.87 -42.08 -11.55
C ASP A 444 15.67 -43.26 -12.13
N ASP A 445 15.80 -43.29 -13.45
CA ASP A 445 16.60 -44.25 -14.23
C ASP A 445 17.85 -43.53 -14.77
N GLY A 446 18.75 -43.16 -13.86
CA GLY A 446 20.04 -42.55 -14.19
C GLY A 446 19.95 -41.14 -14.75
N GLY A 447 19.11 -40.28 -14.16
CA GLY A 447 18.83 -38.91 -14.60
C GLY A 447 17.67 -38.81 -15.59
N ARG A 448 17.05 -39.93 -15.97
CA ARG A 448 15.81 -39.98 -16.77
C ARG A 448 14.68 -40.52 -15.93
N TRP A 449 13.70 -39.67 -15.66
CA TRP A 449 12.54 -40.05 -14.88
C TRP A 449 11.50 -40.80 -15.72
N ARG A 450 10.96 -41.89 -15.16
CA ARG A 450 9.91 -42.70 -15.79
C ARG A 450 8.76 -42.95 -14.81
N PRO A 451 7.51 -43.05 -15.29
CA PRO A 451 6.41 -43.45 -14.43
C PRO A 451 6.61 -44.89 -13.97
N LYS A 452 6.27 -45.16 -12.72
CA LYS A 452 6.20 -46.52 -12.16
C LYS A 452 4.96 -47.22 -12.71
N PRO A 453 4.98 -48.56 -12.86
CA PRO A 453 3.76 -49.33 -13.07
C PRO A 453 2.95 -49.30 -11.76
N VAL A 454 1.95 -48.42 -11.69
CA VAL A 454 1.07 -48.26 -10.52
C VAL A 454 -0.26 -48.93 -10.82
N THR A 455 -0.73 -49.74 -9.88
CA THR A 455 -2.03 -50.42 -9.96
C THR A 455 -3.19 -49.47 -9.69
N GLU A 456 -4.39 -49.80 -10.17
CA GLU A 456 -5.60 -49.03 -9.83
C GLU A 456 -5.87 -49.01 -8.31
N GLU A 457 -5.47 -50.06 -7.59
CA GLU A 457 -5.58 -50.16 -6.14
C GLU A 457 -4.70 -49.12 -5.43
N GLU A 458 -3.44 -48.98 -5.85
CA GLU A 458 -2.51 -47.97 -5.30
C GLU A 458 -2.97 -46.53 -5.58
N LEU A 459 -3.50 -46.26 -6.78
CA LEU A 459 -4.09 -44.95 -7.09
C LEU A 459 -5.32 -44.68 -6.22
N THR A 460 -6.17 -45.69 -6.03
CA THR A 460 -7.36 -45.60 -5.16
C THR A 460 -6.96 -45.32 -3.72
N GLU A 461 -5.93 -45.99 -3.19
CA GLU A 461 -5.38 -45.73 -1.86
C GLU A 461 -4.92 -44.28 -1.73
N LEU A 462 -4.17 -43.77 -2.71
CA LEU A 462 -3.68 -42.39 -2.72
C LEU A 462 -4.81 -41.35 -2.74
N VAL A 463 -5.88 -41.63 -3.49
CA VAL A 463 -7.10 -40.81 -3.52
C VAL A 463 -7.80 -40.86 -2.17
N GLN A 464 -8.03 -42.04 -1.59
CA GLN A 464 -8.71 -42.17 -0.30
C GLN A 464 -7.92 -41.49 0.83
N ALA A 465 -6.60 -41.61 0.84
CA ALA A 465 -5.74 -40.96 1.83
C ALA A 465 -5.83 -39.43 1.82
N ARG A 466 -6.24 -38.84 0.68
CA ARG A 466 -6.41 -37.38 0.50
C ARG A 466 -7.87 -36.93 0.50
N SER A 467 -8.80 -37.87 0.44
CA SER A 467 -10.23 -37.58 0.38
C SER A 467 -10.80 -37.32 1.77
N SER A 468 -11.67 -36.33 1.87
CA SER A 468 -12.48 -36.10 3.08
C SER A 468 -13.95 -36.08 2.72
N ALA A 469 -14.77 -36.84 3.45
CA ALA A 469 -16.22 -36.84 3.27
C ALA A 469 -16.83 -35.47 3.59
N ALA A 470 -16.29 -34.78 4.61
CA ALA A 470 -16.72 -33.43 4.98
C ALA A 470 -16.41 -32.41 3.89
N ILE A 471 -15.24 -32.50 3.25
CA ILE A 471 -14.88 -31.61 2.13
C ILE A 471 -15.77 -31.88 0.91
N ARG A 472 -16.02 -33.15 0.59
CA ARG A 472 -16.90 -33.53 -0.53
C ARG A 472 -18.31 -32.99 -0.34
N GLU A 473 -18.86 -33.09 0.88
CA GLU A 473 -20.19 -32.56 1.17
C GLU A 473 -20.21 -31.02 1.14
N ALA A 474 -19.26 -30.35 1.78
CA ALA A 474 -19.15 -28.90 1.73
C ALA A 474 -18.98 -28.38 0.28
N LEU A 475 -18.22 -29.08 -0.56
CA LEU A 475 -18.04 -28.72 -1.97
C LEU A 475 -19.35 -28.87 -2.76
N ARG A 476 -20.14 -29.91 -2.47
CA ARG A 476 -21.48 -30.09 -3.05
C ARG A 476 -22.40 -28.94 -2.61
N GLU A 477 -22.37 -28.55 -1.34
CA GLU A 477 -23.14 -27.43 -0.82
C GLU A 477 -22.75 -26.08 -1.45
N VAL A 478 -21.46 -25.81 -1.63
CA VAL A 478 -20.97 -24.60 -2.32
C VAL A 478 -21.41 -24.57 -3.77
N SER A 479 -21.33 -25.71 -4.46
CA SER A 479 -21.69 -25.83 -5.88
C SER A 479 -23.20 -25.73 -6.11
N ALA A 480 -24.02 -26.22 -5.18
CA ALA A 480 -25.48 -26.18 -5.26
C ALA A 480 -26.09 -24.87 -4.76
N ALA A 481 -25.33 -24.05 -4.02
CA ALA A 481 -25.85 -22.83 -3.42
C ALA A 481 -26.29 -21.82 -4.50
N PRO A 482 -27.49 -21.22 -4.39
CA PRO A 482 -27.94 -20.21 -5.33
C PRO A 482 -26.99 -18.99 -5.30
N PRO A 483 -26.93 -18.20 -6.38
CA PRO A 483 -26.14 -16.99 -6.38
C PRO A 483 -26.63 -16.04 -5.27
N PRO A 484 -25.73 -15.30 -4.60
CA PRO A 484 -26.11 -14.37 -3.55
C PRO A 484 -27.11 -13.34 -4.09
N ALA A 485 -28.16 -13.05 -3.31
CA ALA A 485 -29.16 -12.05 -3.67
C ALA A 485 -28.48 -10.71 -4.00
N ARG A 486 -28.88 -10.07 -5.11
CA ARG A 486 -28.34 -8.75 -5.48
C ARG A 486 -28.69 -7.75 -4.37
N ALA A 487 -27.67 -7.09 -3.82
CA ALA A 487 -27.84 -6.06 -2.81
C ALA A 487 -28.82 -4.98 -3.30
N GLN A 488 -29.97 -4.84 -2.64
CA GLN A 488 -30.70 -3.59 -2.66
C GLN A 488 -29.89 -2.61 -1.81
N ARG A 489 -29.67 -1.39 -2.30
CA ARG A 489 -28.86 -0.38 -1.60
C ARG A 489 -29.60 0.04 -0.33
N ALA A 490 -29.37 -0.66 0.77
CA ALA A 490 -30.01 -0.36 2.05
C ALA A 490 -29.54 1.02 2.56
N PRO A 491 -30.41 1.80 3.22
CA PRO A 491 -30.01 3.07 3.82
C PRO A 491 -29.00 2.83 4.94
N ARG A 492 -27.94 3.63 4.98
CA ARG A 492 -26.91 3.65 6.02
C ARG A 492 -27.55 3.63 7.43
N PRO A 493 -27.16 2.71 8.34
CA PRO A 493 -27.56 2.82 9.73
C PRO A 493 -26.96 4.08 10.35
N ALA A 494 -27.71 4.73 11.25
CA ALA A 494 -27.26 5.92 11.98
C ALA A 494 -26.03 5.60 12.85
N PRO A 495 -25.06 6.52 12.99
CA PRO A 495 -23.89 6.30 13.84
C PRO A 495 -24.31 6.14 15.30
N VAL A 496 -23.79 5.09 15.95
CA VAL A 496 -23.91 4.88 17.39
C VAL A 496 -22.84 5.74 18.08
N ALA A 497 -23.25 6.64 18.97
CA ALA A 497 -22.33 7.48 19.74
C ALA A 497 -21.64 6.62 20.82
N ALA A 498 -20.31 6.55 20.77
CA ALA A 498 -19.50 5.91 21.81
C ALA A 498 -19.33 6.82 23.04
N PRO A 499 -19.21 6.28 24.27
CA PRO A 499 -18.93 7.07 25.46
C PRO A 499 -17.52 7.67 25.43
N LYS A 500 -17.36 8.92 25.84
CA LYS A 500 -16.07 9.63 25.91
C LYS A 500 -15.28 9.17 27.16
N GLU A 501 -14.16 8.47 26.96
CA GLU A 501 -13.15 8.29 28.01
C GLU A 501 -12.04 9.36 27.89
N ARG A 502 -11.55 9.82 29.05
CA ARG A 502 -10.51 10.86 29.19
C ARG A 502 -9.14 10.18 29.35
N PRO A 503 -8.11 10.48 28.52
CA PRO A 503 -6.79 9.92 28.73
C PRO A 503 -6.04 10.59 29.90
N LEU A 504 -5.36 9.78 30.69
CA LEU A 504 -4.38 10.18 31.71
C LEU A 504 -3.01 10.43 31.05
N ARG A 505 -2.34 11.55 31.40
CA ARG A 505 -1.00 11.93 30.92
C ARG A 505 0.12 11.11 31.59
N PRO A 506 1.09 10.56 30.83
CA PRO A 506 2.42 10.24 31.32
C PRO A 506 3.45 11.35 30.99
N PRO A 507 4.62 11.38 31.68
CA PRO A 507 5.49 12.55 31.75
C PRO A 507 6.37 12.76 30.51
N THR A 508 6.61 14.03 30.21
CA THR A 508 7.46 14.54 29.12
C THR A 508 8.93 14.21 29.36
N VAL A 509 9.57 13.57 28.37
CA VAL A 509 11.03 13.50 28.26
C VAL A 509 11.44 14.27 27.01
N GLN A 510 12.18 15.36 27.20
CA GLN A 510 12.86 16.08 26.12
C GLN A 510 14.15 15.32 25.77
N LEU A 511 14.33 14.99 24.49
CA LEU A 511 15.62 14.57 23.93
C LEU A 511 16.22 15.74 23.13
N PRO A 512 17.54 15.94 23.19
CA PRO A 512 18.21 17.05 22.53
C PRO A 512 18.54 16.70 21.07
N LEU A 513 18.12 17.56 20.14
CA LEU A 513 18.68 17.61 18.79
C LEU A 513 19.27 19.00 18.57
N ASP A 514 20.60 19.07 18.61
CA ASP A 514 21.35 20.17 18.01
C ASP A 514 21.69 19.77 16.57
N LEU A 515 20.98 20.39 15.62
CA LEU A 515 21.41 20.57 14.25
C LEU A 515 21.08 22.01 13.86
N SER A 516 21.74 22.98 14.50
CA SER A 516 21.75 24.35 14.00
C SER A 516 22.59 24.43 12.72
N ALA A 517 21.95 24.25 11.58
CA ALA A 517 22.32 24.96 10.35
C ALA A 517 21.14 25.90 10.04
N ALA A 518 21.17 27.08 10.68
CA ALA A 518 20.19 28.12 10.46
C ALA A 518 20.16 28.50 8.97
N ARG A 519 19.01 28.30 8.32
CA ARG A 519 18.67 29.11 7.14
C ARG A 519 18.45 30.54 7.65
N PRO A 520 19.14 31.57 7.14
CA PRO A 520 18.89 32.93 7.58
C PRO A 520 17.46 33.33 7.21
N GLY A 521 16.63 33.65 8.21
CA GLY A 521 15.41 34.41 7.97
C GLY A 521 15.77 35.76 7.34
N ALA A 522 14.85 36.34 6.56
CA ALA A 522 15.08 37.61 5.87
C ALA A 522 15.65 38.66 6.84
N ASP A 523 16.78 39.24 6.49
CA ASP A 523 17.40 40.28 7.28
C ASP A 523 16.56 41.56 7.21
N LYS A 524 16.54 42.30 8.32
CA LYS A 524 15.75 43.53 8.46
C LYS A 524 15.99 44.55 7.32
N PRO A 525 17.22 44.75 6.80
CA PRO A 525 17.46 45.62 5.65
C PRO A 525 16.70 45.20 4.38
N ALA A 526 16.63 43.91 4.07
CA ALA A 526 15.91 43.42 2.90
C ALA A 526 14.39 43.62 3.02
N LEU A 527 13.84 43.41 4.22
CA LEU A 527 12.42 43.69 4.49
C LEU A 527 12.10 45.18 4.33
N ASP A 528 12.95 46.06 4.84
CA ASP A 528 12.73 47.50 4.79
C ASP A 528 12.91 48.06 3.36
N ALA A 529 13.88 47.56 2.59
CA ALA A 529 14.07 47.90 1.18
C ALA A 529 12.87 47.48 0.32
N LEU A 530 12.34 46.27 0.55
CA LEU A 530 11.16 45.79 -0.17
C LEU A 530 9.88 46.56 0.21
N ARG A 531 9.71 46.94 1.48
CA ARG A 531 8.61 47.83 1.91
C ARG A 531 8.69 49.20 1.24
N ALA A 532 9.88 49.78 1.15
CA ALA A 532 10.09 51.07 0.49
C ALA A 532 9.75 51.00 -1.02
N ALA A 533 10.19 49.93 -1.70
CA ALA A 533 9.85 49.69 -3.11
C ALA A 533 8.33 49.52 -3.32
N LEU A 534 7.65 48.78 -2.45
CA LEU A 534 6.19 48.64 -2.50
C LEU A 534 5.46 49.96 -2.24
N HIS A 535 6.01 50.85 -1.42
CA HIS A 535 5.43 52.18 -1.15
C HIS A 535 5.47 53.08 -2.39
N GLN A 536 6.47 52.92 -3.26
CA GLN A 536 6.57 53.66 -4.53
C GLN A 536 5.60 53.14 -5.59
N HIS A 537 5.01 51.95 -5.40
CA HIS A 537 4.09 51.29 -6.33
C HIS A 537 2.74 50.92 -5.68
N PRO A 538 1.89 51.91 -5.33
CA PRO A 538 0.64 51.69 -4.59
C PRO A 538 -0.42 50.85 -5.34
N GLU A 539 -0.38 50.83 -6.68
CA GLU A 539 -1.23 49.99 -7.54
C GLU A 539 -0.66 48.56 -7.72
N GLY A 540 0.45 48.24 -7.03
CA GLY A 540 1.20 46.99 -7.13
C GLY A 540 2.21 46.98 -8.27
N ALA A 541 3.27 46.19 -8.12
CA ALA A 541 4.36 46.05 -9.08
C ALA A 541 4.75 44.59 -9.32
N SER A 542 5.35 44.31 -10.46
CA SER A 542 5.91 43.00 -10.80
C SER A 542 7.19 42.70 -10.00
N LYS A 543 7.61 41.43 -9.96
CA LYS A 543 8.88 41.02 -9.34
C LYS A 543 10.07 41.81 -9.92
N ALA A 544 10.10 42.00 -11.24
CA ALA A 544 11.21 42.69 -11.91
C ALA A 544 11.31 44.18 -11.50
N GLU A 545 10.16 44.87 -11.41
CA GLU A 545 10.10 46.27 -10.97
C GLU A 545 10.52 46.41 -9.50
N LEU A 546 10.07 45.50 -8.63
CA LEU A 546 10.43 45.54 -7.21
C LEU A 546 11.88 45.17 -6.94
N LEU A 547 12.47 44.22 -7.69
CA LEU A 547 13.90 43.93 -7.62
C LEU A 547 14.73 45.14 -8.06
N ALA A 548 14.35 45.81 -9.15
CA ALA A 548 15.02 47.01 -9.63
C ALA A 548 14.94 48.17 -8.63
N ALA A 549 13.79 48.35 -7.97
CA ALA A 549 13.56 49.42 -7.00
C ALA A 549 14.16 49.15 -5.61
N SER A 550 14.23 47.89 -5.18
CA SER A 550 14.76 47.50 -3.86
C SER A 550 16.26 47.17 -3.85
N GLY A 551 16.85 46.87 -5.03
CA GLY A 551 18.26 46.49 -5.15
C GLY A 551 18.60 45.12 -4.56
N LEU A 552 17.60 44.28 -4.27
CA LEU A 552 17.77 42.96 -3.69
C LEU A 552 18.24 41.93 -4.73
N ASP A 553 19.02 40.94 -4.30
CA ASP A 553 19.27 39.73 -5.09
C ASP A 553 18.11 38.72 -4.98
N GLU A 554 18.15 37.64 -5.77
CA GLU A 554 17.06 36.65 -5.79
C GLU A 554 16.86 35.91 -4.47
N GLY A 555 17.93 35.71 -3.69
CA GLY A 555 17.87 35.03 -2.39
C GLY A 555 17.24 35.92 -1.32
N GLN A 556 17.67 37.18 -1.26
CA GLN A 556 17.12 38.20 -0.38
C GLN A 556 15.65 38.49 -0.71
N TRP A 557 15.32 38.54 -2.01
CA TRP A 557 13.95 38.69 -2.47
C TRP A 557 13.04 37.55 -1.99
N ALA A 558 13.45 36.29 -2.21
CA ALA A 558 12.65 35.13 -1.85
C ALA A 558 12.35 35.07 -0.35
N ALA A 559 13.36 35.37 0.47
CA ALA A 559 13.21 35.44 1.93
C ALA A 559 12.28 36.60 2.35
N ALA A 560 12.51 37.81 1.83
CA ALA A 560 11.77 39.01 2.21
C ALA A 560 10.31 38.98 1.76
N ILE A 561 10.04 38.59 0.50
CA ILE A 561 8.67 38.51 -0.02
C ILE A 561 7.88 37.38 0.66
N GLY A 562 8.54 36.27 1.01
CA GLY A 562 7.95 35.18 1.78
C GLY A 562 7.52 35.65 3.17
N ALA A 563 8.41 36.33 3.88
CA ALA A 563 8.13 36.88 5.21
C ALA A 563 6.99 37.93 5.20
N LEU A 564 6.98 38.86 4.22
CA LEU A 564 5.94 39.88 4.11
C LEU A 564 4.58 39.33 3.62
N THR A 565 4.59 38.26 2.82
CA THR A 565 3.35 37.55 2.45
C THR A 565 2.78 36.80 3.67
N ALA A 566 3.64 36.12 4.44
CA ALA A 566 3.25 35.40 5.64
C ALA A 566 2.75 36.32 6.76
N SER A 567 3.30 37.54 6.89
CA SER A 567 2.81 38.55 7.84
C SER A 567 1.54 39.28 7.37
N GLY A 568 1.06 38.98 6.15
CA GLY A 568 -0.10 39.65 5.54
C GLY A 568 0.15 41.12 5.20
N GLU A 569 1.42 41.56 5.11
CA GLU A 569 1.80 42.90 4.68
C GLU A 569 1.78 43.06 3.16
N VAL A 570 1.87 41.95 2.41
CA VAL A 570 1.85 41.92 0.94
C VAL A 570 0.86 40.89 0.42
N GLU A 571 0.04 41.31 -0.54
CA GLU A 571 -0.90 40.47 -1.28
C GLU A 571 -0.39 40.22 -2.70
N ARG A 572 -0.54 39.00 -3.20
CA ARG A 572 -0.20 38.61 -4.57
C ARG A 572 -1.46 38.60 -5.42
N ARG A 573 -1.50 39.39 -6.50
CA ARG A 573 -2.65 39.48 -7.43
C ARG A 573 -2.24 39.10 -8.84
N GLY A 574 -2.98 38.17 -9.45
CA GLY A 574 -2.77 37.67 -10.81
C GLY A 574 -2.21 36.24 -10.87
N GLN A 575 -2.08 35.69 -12.08
CA GLN A 575 -1.51 34.35 -12.33
C GLN A 575 -0.29 34.44 -13.26
N ALA A 576 0.71 33.57 -13.01
CA ALA A 576 1.92 33.38 -13.82
C ALA A 576 2.64 34.70 -14.19
N ARG A 577 2.82 34.98 -15.49
CA ARG A 577 3.60 36.13 -16.01
C ARG A 577 2.99 37.51 -15.72
N GLY A 578 1.78 37.58 -15.15
CA GLY A 578 1.09 38.82 -14.77
C GLY A 578 1.03 39.10 -13.26
N MET A 579 1.80 38.38 -12.43
CA MET A 579 1.76 38.51 -10.98
C MET A 579 2.24 39.89 -10.50
N ARG A 580 1.37 40.60 -9.77
CA ARG A 580 1.67 41.88 -9.11
C ARG A 580 1.63 41.73 -7.60
N TYR A 581 2.56 42.36 -6.90
CA TYR A 581 2.64 42.41 -5.44
C TYR A 581 2.15 43.76 -4.96
N VAL A 582 1.18 43.76 -4.04
CA VAL A 582 0.53 44.96 -3.50
C VAL A 582 0.70 45.02 -1.99
N GLY A 583 1.11 46.16 -1.44
CA GLY A 583 1.21 46.35 0.01
C GLY A 583 -0.18 46.45 0.68
N SER A 584 -0.51 45.52 1.56
CA SER A 584 -1.83 45.35 2.18
C SER A 584 -2.11 46.33 3.33
N LYS A 585 -1.08 46.99 3.89
CA LYS A 585 -1.18 47.93 5.04
C LYS A 585 -1.13 49.42 4.70
N LEU A 586 -1.40 49.81 3.45
CA LEU A 586 -1.43 51.23 3.03
C LEU A 586 -2.82 51.79 2.70
N ARG A 587 -3.89 51.03 2.97
CA ARG A 587 -5.27 51.55 2.97
C ARG A 587 -5.80 51.73 4.39
N ARG A 588 -5.21 52.65 5.16
CA ARG A 588 -5.79 53.26 6.39
C ARG A 588 -4.85 54.36 6.91
N SER A 589 -4.79 55.48 6.20
CA SER A 589 -4.41 56.80 6.74
C SER A 589 -4.37 57.83 5.59
N THR A 590 -5.57 58.24 5.14
CA THR A 590 -5.95 59.61 4.75
C THR A 590 -7.42 59.57 4.39
#